data_AF-A0A2V8UBW3-F1
#
_entry.id   AF-A0A2V8UBW3-F1
#
_cell.length_a   1.000
_cell.length_b   1.000
_cell.length_c   1.000
_cell.angle_alpha   90.00
_cell.angle_beta   90.00
_cell.angle_gamma   90.00
#
_symmetry.space_group_name_H-M   'P 1'
#
loop_
_entity.id
_entity.type
_entity.pdbx_description
1 polymer ?
#
loop_
_entity_poly.entity_id
_entity_poly.type
_entity_poly.pdbx_seq_one_letter_code
_entity_poly.pdbx_strand_id
1 'polypeptide(L)'
;MSTHASPGSGVVYTETVIYAAPEQFVSDAPYQLAIVTLDSGRRLTARITGDRAQIGDAVEFVEFRNGIPFFRKKGMPLRNSTNSTASPIPCARSARPEHHSSRDRRAGFRHAAPHRRSWEDRA
;
A
#
# COMPACT_ATOMS: atom_id res chain seq x y z
N MET A 1 14.00 3.06 38.58
CA MET A 1 13.41 3.81 37.44
C MET A 1 13.53 2.95 36.20
N SER A 2 12.49 2.20 35.82
CA SER A 2 12.55 1.35 34.62
C SER A 2 12.22 2.21 33.40
N THR A 3 13.26 2.71 32.73
CA THR A 3 13.14 3.43 31.46
C THR A 3 12.51 2.50 30.43
N HIS A 4 11.22 2.66 30.15
CA HIS A 4 10.57 1.92 29.07
C HIS A 4 11.05 2.54 27.75
N ALA A 5 12.11 1.97 27.17
CA ALA A 5 12.64 2.42 25.92
C ALA A 5 11.56 2.36 24.83
N SER A 6 11.26 3.51 24.21
CA SER A 6 10.39 3.54 23.04
C SER A 6 11.08 2.77 21.90
N PRO A 7 10.37 1.88 21.19
CA PRO A 7 10.95 1.09 20.11
C PRO A 7 11.37 1.91 18.87
N GLY A 8 10.90 3.17 18.75
CA GLY A 8 11.28 4.06 17.66
C GLY A 8 10.45 3.89 16.38
N SER A 9 11.04 4.22 15.24
CA SER A 9 10.41 4.10 13.90
C SER A 9 10.75 2.77 13.24
N GLY A 10 10.01 2.44 12.18
CA GLY A 10 10.30 1.26 11.37
C GLY A 10 9.46 1.19 10.09
N VAL A 11 9.49 0.02 9.46
CA VAL A 11 8.79 -0.27 8.20
C VAL A 11 7.90 -1.49 8.37
N VAL A 12 6.69 -1.44 7.83
CA VAL A 12 5.75 -2.57 7.85
C VAL A 12 6.30 -3.72 7.02
N TYR A 13 6.51 -4.87 7.67
CA TYR A 13 6.94 -6.10 7.04
C TYR A 13 5.76 -6.96 6.56
N THR A 14 4.73 -7.09 7.39
CA THR A 14 3.45 -7.73 7.02
C THR A 14 2.31 -7.05 7.77
N GLU A 15 1.10 -7.13 7.22
CA GLU A 15 -0.10 -6.51 7.77
C GLU A 15 -1.30 -7.45 7.63
N THR A 16 -2.24 -7.34 8.55
CA THR A 16 -3.52 -8.04 8.50
C THR A 16 -4.60 -7.22 9.19
N VAL A 17 -5.83 -7.34 8.71
CA VAL A 17 -7.00 -6.70 9.32
C VAL A 17 -7.85 -7.78 9.99
N ILE A 18 -8.07 -7.61 11.29
CA ILE A 18 -8.91 -8.50 12.07
C ILE A 18 -10.34 -7.95 12.05
N TYR A 19 -11.24 -8.71 11.41
CA TYR A 19 -12.67 -8.40 11.36
C TYR A 19 -13.45 -9.10 12.47
N ALA A 20 -13.11 -10.35 12.78
CA ALA A 20 -13.73 -11.12 13.86
C ALA A 20 -12.80 -11.14 15.08
N ALA A 21 -13.01 -10.20 15.99
CA ALA A 21 -12.20 -10.05 17.19
C ALA A 21 -12.73 -10.91 18.35
N PRO A 22 -11.87 -11.37 19.27
CA PRO A 22 -12.30 -11.92 20.55
C PRO A 22 -13.13 -10.89 21.32
N GLU A 23 -14.05 -11.33 22.21
CA GLU A 23 -14.98 -10.46 22.95
C GLU A 23 -14.32 -9.20 23.55
N GLN A 24 -13.11 -9.36 24.07
CA GLN A 24 -12.30 -8.33 24.71
C GLN A 24 -11.91 -7.16 23.78
N PHE A 25 -11.96 -7.36 22.46
CA PHE A 25 -11.53 -6.41 21.43
C PHE A 25 -12.59 -6.19 20.35
N VAL A 26 -13.84 -6.65 20.56
CA VAL A 26 -14.94 -6.47 19.60
C VAL A 26 -15.21 -4.99 19.35
N SER A 27 -15.11 -4.15 20.37
CA SER A 27 -15.29 -2.70 20.25
C SER A 27 -14.24 -2.01 19.36
N ASP A 28 -13.06 -2.64 19.19
CA ASP A 28 -11.99 -2.13 18.33
C ASP A 28 -12.08 -2.69 16.91
N ALA A 29 -12.98 -3.64 16.65
CA ALA A 29 -13.10 -4.25 15.33
C ALA A 29 -13.78 -3.27 14.34
N PRO A 30 -13.28 -3.15 13.10
CA PRO A 30 -12.07 -3.79 12.56
C PRO A 30 -10.79 -3.05 12.96
N TYR A 31 -9.78 -3.79 13.42
CA TYR A 31 -8.45 -3.23 13.70
C TYR A 31 -7.37 -3.88 12.83
N GLN A 32 -6.33 -3.10 12.54
CA GLN A 32 -5.18 -3.56 11.78
C GLN A 32 -4.02 -3.92 12.70
N LEU A 33 -3.45 -5.10 12.49
CA LEU A 33 -2.21 -5.57 13.08
C LEU A 33 -1.11 -5.56 12.02
N ALA A 34 0.11 -5.24 12.43
CA ALA A 34 1.27 -5.28 11.57
C ALA A 34 2.48 -5.85 12.31
N ILE A 35 3.37 -6.51 11.58
CA ILE A 35 4.72 -6.75 12.04
C ILE A 35 5.58 -5.64 11.46
N VAL A 36 6.26 -4.89 12.32
CA VAL A 36 7.12 -3.76 11.95
C VAL A 36 8.58 -4.19 12.12
N THR A 37 9.39 -3.99 11.09
CA THR A 37 10.84 -4.05 11.19
C THR A 37 11.33 -2.69 11.66
N LEU A 38 11.81 -2.61 12.90
CA LEU A 38 12.38 -1.40 13.47
C LEU A 38 13.72 -1.07 12.82
N ASP A 39 14.13 0.20 12.92
CA ASP A 39 15.45 0.65 12.45
C ASP A 39 16.62 -0.06 13.16
N SER A 40 16.38 -0.59 14.36
CA SER A 40 17.33 -1.44 15.10
C SER A 40 17.49 -2.85 14.51
N GLY A 41 16.73 -3.21 13.47
CA GLY A 41 16.70 -4.54 12.85
C GLY A 41 15.80 -5.56 13.54
N ARG A 42 15.26 -5.24 14.73
CA ARG A 42 14.30 -6.12 15.42
C ARG A 42 12.91 -6.03 14.78
N ARG A 43 12.16 -7.12 14.82
CA ARG A 43 10.75 -7.14 14.44
C ARG A 43 9.86 -7.09 15.67
N LEU A 44 8.78 -6.32 15.61
CA LEU A 44 7.74 -6.32 16.64
C LEU A 44 6.35 -6.45 16.04
N THR A 45 5.43 -7.03 16.79
CA THR A 45 4.00 -7.01 16.48
C THR A 45 3.38 -5.75 17.07
N ALA A 46 2.66 -4.98 16.26
CA ALA A 46 2.05 -3.71 16.65
C ALA A 46 0.64 -3.57 16.09
N ARG A 47 -0.18 -2.74 16.74
CA ARG A 47 -1.47 -2.28 16.18
C ARG A 47 -1.26 -0.98 15.41
N ILE A 48 -1.91 -0.87 14.25
CA ILE A 48 -1.92 0.35 13.45
C ILE A 48 -3.13 1.20 13.84
N THR A 49 -2.90 2.47 14.14
CA THR A 49 -3.95 3.47 14.39
C THR A 49 -3.95 4.53 13.30
N GLY A 50 -5.12 5.11 13.04
CA GLY A 50 -5.32 6.10 11.96
C GLY A 50 -5.35 5.43 10.59
N ASP A 51 -4.54 5.94 9.66
CA ASP A 51 -4.51 5.45 8.28
C ASP A 51 -3.99 4.01 8.20
N ARG A 52 -4.62 3.22 7.33
CA ARG A 52 -4.16 1.86 7.05
C ARG A 52 -2.72 1.87 6.53
N ALA A 53 -1.88 1.08 7.17
CA ALA A 53 -0.53 0.84 6.70
C ALA A 53 -0.53 -0.35 5.71
N GLN A 54 0.40 -0.34 4.78
CA GLN A 54 0.64 -1.41 3.83
C GLN A 54 2.09 -1.88 3.96
N ILE A 55 2.39 -3.06 3.44
CA ILE A 55 3.76 -3.58 3.42
C ILE A 55 4.69 -2.57 2.75
N GLY A 56 5.80 -2.23 3.41
CA GLY A 56 6.75 -1.21 2.95
C GLY A 56 6.46 0.21 3.44
N ASP A 57 5.31 0.49 4.07
CA ASP A 57 5.04 1.81 4.64
C ASP A 57 5.92 2.08 5.86
N ALA A 58 6.41 3.32 5.97
CA ALA A 58 7.08 3.82 7.16
C ALA A 58 6.06 4.09 8.27
N VAL A 59 6.40 3.70 9.49
CA VAL A 59 5.56 3.86 10.67
C VAL A 59 6.36 4.42 11.85
N GLU A 60 5.67 5.10 12.75
CA GLU A 60 6.22 5.61 14.00
C GLU A 60 5.47 5.06 15.21
N PHE A 61 6.23 4.77 16.26
CA PHE A 61 5.66 4.44 17.56
C PHE A 61 4.91 5.63 18.14
N VAL A 62 3.68 5.38 18.61
CA VAL A 62 2.84 6.38 19.28
C VAL A 62 2.91 6.16 20.79
N GLU A 63 2.48 4.99 21.24
CA GLU A 63 2.38 4.67 22.67
C GLU A 63 2.22 3.15 22.90
N PHE A 64 2.32 2.74 24.17
CA PHE A 64 1.90 1.42 24.62
C PHE A 64 0.54 1.52 25.30
N ARG A 65 -0.45 0.74 24.85
CA ARG A 65 -1.74 0.58 25.54
C ARG A 65 -1.87 -0.86 26.01
N ASN A 66 -1.96 -1.07 27.32
CA ASN A 66 -2.04 -2.40 27.93
C ASN A 66 -0.90 -3.36 27.48
N GLY A 67 0.31 -2.81 27.30
CA GLY A 67 1.47 -3.57 26.80
C GLY A 67 1.49 -3.82 25.29
N ILE A 68 0.47 -3.38 24.56
CA ILE A 68 0.41 -3.47 23.10
C ILE A 68 1.00 -2.18 22.50
N PRO A 69 2.02 -2.26 21.64
CA PRO A 69 2.55 -1.08 20.97
C PRO A 69 1.63 -0.63 19.83
N PHE A 70 1.29 0.65 19.83
CA PHE A 70 0.53 1.29 18.78
C PHE A 70 1.47 2.11 17.90
N PHE A 71 1.32 1.90 16.59
CA PHE A 71 2.06 2.59 15.55
C PHE A 71 1.09 3.33 14.65
N ARG A 72 1.56 4.42 14.06
CA ARG A 72 0.84 5.17 13.03
C ARG A 72 1.67 5.17 11.76
N LYS A 73 1.01 5.07 10.61
CA LYS A 73 1.65 5.33 9.32
C LYS A 73 2.24 6.74 9.35
N LYS A 74 3.55 6.86 9.15
CA LYS A 74 4.12 8.18 8.85
C LYS A 74 3.50 8.56 7.53
N GLY A 75 2.67 9.61 7.54
CA GLY A 75 2.25 10.23 6.31
C GLY A 75 3.52 10.48 5.51
N MET A 76 3.59 9.91 4.30
CA MET A 76 4.60 10.36 3.35
C MET A 76 4.42 11.89 3.33
N PRO A 77 5.45 12.70 3.64
CA PRO A 77 5.30 14.12 3.43
C PRO A 77 4.89 14.21 1.97
N LEU A 78 3.64 14.66 1.73
CA LEU A 78 3.15 14.92 0.40
C LEU A 78 4.30 15.63 -0.29
N ARG A 79 4.92 14.98 -1.28
CA ARG A 79 5.84 15.65 -2.20
C ARG A 79 5.08 16.90 -2.63
N ASN A 80 5.48 18.02 -2.07
CA ASN A 80 4.91 19.30 -2.36
C ASN A 80 5.10 19.49 -3.85
N SER A 81 4.01 19.34 -4.60
CA SER A 81 3.92 19.81 -5.97
C SER A 81 3.84 21.34 -5.94
N THR A 82 4.85 21.97 -5.33
CA THR A 82 5.09 23.41 -5.46
C THR A 82 5.84 23.60 -6.76
N ASN A 83 5.18 24.29 -7.69
CA ASN A 83 5.61 24.72 -9.02
C ASN A 83 5.50 23.70 -10.16
N SER A 84 4.26 23.46 -10.60
CA SER A 84 3.99 23.61 -12.04
C SER A 84 4.06 25.10 -12.40
N THR A 85 5.26 25.65 -12.41
CA THR A 85 5.53 26.78 -13.30
C THR A 85 5.55 26.16 -14.69
N ALA A 86 4.41 26.18 -15.36
CA ALA A 86 4.37 26.03 -16.79
C ALA A 86 5.16 27.20 -17.38
N SER A 87 6.48 27.04 -17.50
CA SER A 87 7.27 27.86 -18.40
C SER A 87 6.64 27.69 -19.79
N PRO A 88 6.21 28.77 -20.45
CA PRO A 88 5.85 28.66 -21.86
C PRO A 88 7.16 28.31 -22.58
N ILE A 89 7.26 27.07 -23.05
CA ILE A 89 8.15 26.76 -24.15
C ILE A 89 7.63 27.63 -25.31
N PRO A 90 8.40 28.59 -25.86
CA PRO A 90 8.01 29.15 -27.14
C PRO A 90 8.17 28.03 -28.16
N CYS A 91 7.05 27.39 -28.52
CA CYS A 91 6.93 26.50 -29.66
C CYS A 91 7.15 27.32 -30.93
N ALA A 92 8.40 27.68 -31.21
CA ALA A 92 8.83 28.08 -32.52
C ALA A 92 9.14 26.80 -33.31
N ARG A 93 8.14 26.25 -34.01
CA ARG A 93 8.40 25.60 -35.30
C ARG A 93 7.16 25.61 -36.19
N SER A 94 7.25 26.47 -37.17
CA SER A 94 6.36 26.65 -38.30
C SER A 94 6.14 25.36 -39.13
N ALA A 95 4.91 25.24 -39.63
CA ALA A 95 4.49 24.68 -40.92
C ALA A 95 4.90 23.24 -41.31
N ARG A 96 3.88 22.41 -41.58
CA ARG A 96 3.42 22.09 -42.95
C ARG A 96 2.17 21.18 -42.93
N PRO A 97 1.23 21.35 -43.88
CA PRO A 97 0.07 20.49 -44.02
C PRO A 97 0.31 19.42 -45.11
N GLU A 98 0.05 18.15 -44.80
CA GLU A 98 -0.17 17.09 -45.80
C GLU A 98 -1.35 16.23 -45.33
N HIS A 99 -2.52 16.43 -45.90
CA HIS A 99 -3.09 15.69 -47.04
C HIS A 99 -3.45 14.22 -46.74
N HIS A 100 -4.76 14.04 -46.55
CA HIS A 100 -5.61 13.03 -47.20
C HIS A 100 -5.44 11.53 -46.91
N SER A 101 -6.64 10.93 -46.81
CA SER A 101 -7.02 9.53 -47.04
C SER A 101 -6.80 8.56 -45.89
N SER A 102 -7.87 8.11 -45.21
CA SER A 102 -8.94 7.21 -45.71
C SER A 102 -8.48 5.75 -45.75
N ARG A 103 -9.38 4.88 -45.25
CA ARG A 103 -9.40 3.40 -45.29
C ARG A 103 -8.68 2.68 -44.14
N ASP A 104 -9.16 1.57 -43.60
CA ASP A 104 -10.47 0.91 -43.64
C ASP A 104 -10.37 -0.27 -42.65
N ARG A 105 -11.52 -0.65 -42.09
CA ARG A 105 -11.98 -2.03 -41.81
C ARG A 105 -11.14 -3.07 -41.03
N ARG A 106 -11.85 -3.59 -40.00
CA ARG A 106 -12.15 -5.02 -39.68
C ARG A 106 -11.00 -5.87 -39.12
N ALA A 107 -11.11 -6.30 -37.86
CA ALA A 107 -11.92 -7.41 -37.33
C ALA A 107 -11.14 -8.74 -37.32
N GLY A 108 -10.97 -9.31 -36.13
CA GLY A 108 -10.34 -10.61 -35.90
C GLY A 108 -10.73 -11.18 -34.55
N PHE A 109 -12.00 -11.55 -34.41
CA PHE A 109 -12.48 -12.53 -33.43
C PHE A 109 -11.72 -13.86 -33.59
N ARG A 110 -11.38 -14.54 -32.49
CA ARG A 110 -12.02 -15.82 -32.07
C ARG A 110 -11.36 -16.44 -30.84
N HIS A 111 -12.25 -17.06 -30.08
CA HIS A 111 -12.09 -17.84 -28.85
C HIS A 111 -11.24 -19.11 -28.99
N ALA A 112 -10.67 -19.58 -27.87
CA ALA A 112 -10.92 -20.93 -27.34
C ALA A 112 -10.43 -21.06 -25.89
N ALA A 113 -11.33 -21.47 -25.00
CA ALA A 113 -11.04 -22.04 -23.67
C ALA A 113 -11.09 -23.60 -23.78
N PRO A 114 -11.19 -24.35 -22.66
CA PRO A 114 -10.15 -24.75 -21.72
C PRO A 114 -9.92 -26.27 -21.74
N HIS A 115 -8.89 -26.80 -21.08
CA HIS A 115 -8.85 -28.23 -20.75
C HIS A 115 -8.55 -28.45 -19.26
N ARG A 116 -9.61 -28.79 -18.51
CA ARG A 116 -9.56 -29.49 -17.22
C ARG A 116 -9.10 -30.94 -17.45
N ARG A 117 -8.23 -31.47 -16.58
CA ARG A 117 -8.17 -32.88 -16.12
C ARG A 117 -7.62 -32.83 -14.69
N SER A 118 -8.48 -33.04 -13.68
CA SER A 118 -8.83 -34.34 -13.05
C SER A 118 -7.73 -34.76 -12.05
N TRP A 119 -8.05 -34.59 -10.77
CA TRP A 119 -7.21 -34.80 -9.59
C TRP A 119 -7.95 -35.72 -8.61
N GLU A 120 -8.21 -36.94 -9.05
CA GLU A 120 -8.76 -38.01 -8.22
C GLU A 120 -7.83 -39.21 -8.36
N ASP A 121 -7.07 -39.48 -7.29
CA ASP A 121 -6.76 -40.83 -6.80
C ASP A 121 -5.69 -40.73 -5.70
N ARG A 122 -6.14 -40.88 -4.45
CA ARG A 122 -5.44 -41.55 -3.32
C ARG A 122 -6.25 -41.33 -2.05
N ALA A 123 -7.20 -42.25 -1.84
CA ALA A 123 -7.62 -42.67 -0.51
C ALA A 123 -6.63 -43.74 0.01
#